data_AF-A0A067Q2U9-F1
#
_entry.id   AF-A0A067Q2U9-F1
#
_cell.length_a   1.000
_cell.length_b   1.000
_cell.length_c   1.000
_cell.angle_alpha   90.00
_cell.angle_beta   90.00
_cell.angle_gamma   90.00
#
_symmetry.space_group_name_H-M   'P 1'
#
loop_
_entity.id
_entity.type
_entity.pdbx_description
1 polymer ?
#
loop_
_entity_poly.entity_id
_entity_poly.type
_entity_poly.pdbx_seq_one_letter_code
_entity_poly.pdbx_strand_id
1 'polypeptide(L)'
;MAFERIPVADFPRAFSTAIELSSIALGGRIVSFSDEFFAEAHNLLLVEPAPSCKGQFGPKGAIFSGWETRRHNPTYDWCIIKLGAAGTLFGFDVDTAHFNGNEAPEVSVEVLFDMGDKEPREDDERWSEILPKVGLGPNSRHLFKISQSPQVNYVKLNMYPDGGIARFRVYGLVAPILPPNPEDILDLAHVLAGGLVVFTSDQHFGVGSNLILPGRGKDMSDGWETKRSRQPGHKDWTIIKLGAPGYLSQAEIDTANFKGNFPESCELHALTSPDLIPTVEEQQWTPILPLTQLGPHRRHFFQLENVDGKAFTHVRVTIYPDGGIKRVRIMGSRVPSGISVTNGAASKSTSEPALNGNGYSHLVSIAPSGPKGPTIPALPLTPEAFAPFGKVIMAYSDLDAVPRGVRVTQANNGTASKFHKLSLLESSYPLKSGASTGISVYRCNPIELAPGGQWEVKVLERHPFTNQGFIPMGRGAKLLGLGGAEDALETPGLAYLVIVAKNGEDDKPDLKTMRAYIASGGQGIVYDTGIWHHPMAVLETTMDFACIETQIGNEDSADCEIVDLDGVQGYHRVALPAFRQTSCGTDIN
;
A
#
# COMPACT_ATOMS: atom_id res chain seq x y z
N MET A 1 30.50 13.35 -22.55
CA MET A 1 29.76 12.10 -22.28
C MET A 1 28.96 11.70 -23.51
N ALA A 2 28.76 10.40 -23.77
CA ALA A 2 27.94 9.95 -24.88
C ALA A 2 26.45 9.96 -24.47
N PHE A 3 25.64 10.76 -25.15
CA PHE A 3 24.18 10.74 -25.07
C PHE A 3 23.59 10.33 -26.43
N GLU A 4 22.36 9.85 -26.41
CA GLU A 4 21.60 9.45 -27.58
C GLU A 4 20.24 10.15 -27.55
N ARG A 5 19.86 10.84 -28.63
CA ARG A 5 18.50 11.38 -28.77
C ARG A 5 17.58 10.26 -29.26
N ILE A 6 16.55 9.95 -28.47
CA ILE A 6 15.64 8.83 -28.70
C ILE A 6 14.35 9.35 -29.35
N PRO A 7 13.82 8.71 -30.41
CA PRO A 7 12.49 9.01 -30.90
C PRO A 7 11.42 8.79 -29.83
N VAL A 8 10.38 9.62 -29.78
CA VAL A 8 9.30 9.50 -28.77
C VAL A 8 8.63 8.11 -28.78
N ALA A 9 8.52 7.50 -29.96
CA ALA A 9 7.96 6.16 -30.13
C ALA A 9 8.79 5.06 -29.42
N ASP A 10 10.09 5.28 -29.22
CA ASP A 10 11.01 4.34 -28.57
C ASP A 10 11.11 4.55 -27.05
N PHE A 11 10.30 5.44 -26.46
CA PHE A 11 10.23 5.66 -25.02
C PHE A 11 10.10 4.35 -24.21
N PRO A 12 9.17 3.42 -24.53
CA PRO A 12 9.04 2.18 -23.77
C PRO A 12 10.31 1.34 -23.80
N ARG A 13 11.05 1.34 -24.92
CA ARG A 13 12.30 0.59 -25.02
C ARG A 13 13.41 1.21 -24.17
N ALA A 14 13.46 2.53 -24.08
CA ALA A 14 14.52 3.25 -23.38
C ALA A 14 14.27 3.42 -21.87
N PHE A 15 13.01 3.57 -21.46
CA PHE A 15 12.63 4.03 -20.10
C PHE A 15 11.51 3.22 -19.44
N SER A 16 11.05 2.09 -20.00
CA SER A 16 9.95 1.28 -19.40
C SER A 16 10.19 0.87 -17.95
N THR A 17 11.45 0.65 -17.57
CA THR A 17 11.85 0.24 -16.24
C THR A 17 12.48 1.39 -15.43
N ALA A 18 12.31 2.63 -15.87
CA ALA A 18 12.84 3.80 -15.20
C ALA A 18 11.77 4.46 -14.32
N ILE A 19 12.22 5.05 -13.21
CA ILE A 19 11.41 5.87 -12.32
C ILE A 19 11.69 7.34 -12.64
N GLU A 20 10.64 8.17 -12.67
CA GLU A 20 10.80 9.62 -12.77
C GLU A 20 11.22 10.19 -11.40
N LEU A 21 12.52 10.45 -11.23
CA LEU A 21 13.11 10.93 -9.98
C LEU A 21 12.81 12.41 -9.69
N SER A 22 12.50 13.19 -10.73
CA SER A 22 12.14 14.62 -10.60
C SER A 22 10.70 14.85 -10.17
N SER A 23 9.84 13.83 -10.25
CA SER A 23 8.40 13.99 -10.08
C SER A 23 8.02 14.48 -8.68
N ILE A 24 7.05 15.39 -8.61
CA ILE A 24 6.45 15.78 -7.32
C ILE A 24 5.84 14.59 -6.58
N ALA A 25 5.38 13.55 -7.30
CA ALA A 25 4.78 12.37 -6.68
C ALA A 25 5.78 11.50 -5.92
N LEU A 26 7.08 11.66 -6.21
CA LEU A 26 8.19 11.07 -5.44
C LEU A 26 8.74 12.03 -4.37
N GLY A 27 8.26 13.28 -4.32
CA GLY A 27 8.78 14.34 -3.45
C GLY A 27 9.81 15.26 -4.11
N GLY A 28 9.93 15.23 -5.44
CA GLY A 28 10.78 16.17 -6.18
C GLY A 28 10.30 17.62 -6.03
N ARG A 29 11.24 18.56 -5.95
CA ARG A 29 10.90 19.98 -5.76
C ARG A 29 11.92 20.94 -6.38
N ILE A 30 11.45 22.13 -6.70
CA ILE A 30 12.30 23.25 -7.09
C ILE A 30 13.03 23.78 -5.85
N VAL A 31 14.33 24.00 -5.99
CA VAL A 31 15.20 24.60 -4.97
C VAL A 31 15.33 26.10 -5.23
N SER A 32 15.72 26.45 -6.45
CA SER A 32 15.90 27.83 -6.89
C SER A 32 15.94 27.89 -8.40
N PHE A 33 15.76 29.09 -8.95
CA PHE A 33 15.74 29.36 -10.39
C PHE A 33 16.27 30.78 -10.67
N SER A 34 16.62 31.06 -11.91
CA SER A 34 17.04 32.41 -12.35
C SER A 34 15.86 33.37 -12.49
N ASP A 35 14.78 32.95 -13.15
CA ASP A 35 13.58 33.74 -13.45
C ASP A 35 12.35 32.83 -13.58
N GLU A 36 11.16 33.37 -13.30
CA GLU A 36 9.86 32.72 -13.48
C GLU A 36 8.83 33.77 -13.94
N PHE A 37 9.24 34.67 -14.83
CA PHE A 37 8.43 35.84 -15.12
C PHE A 37 7.05 35.45 -15.65
N PHE A 38 6.96 34.61 -16.68
CA PHE A 38 5.67 34.28 -17.31
C PHE A 38 5.01 33.04 -16.70
N ALA A 39 5.78 32.02 -16.31
CA ALA A 39 5.24 30.80 -15.70
C ALA A 39 6.22 30.12 -14.74
N GLU A 40 5.68 29.54 -13.65
CA GLU A 40 6.44 28.99 -12.53
C GLU A 40 7.14 27.66 -12.87
N ALA A 41 8.38 27.50 -12.43
CA ALA A 41 9.21 26.30 -12.63
C ALA A 41 8.65 25.06 -11.93
N HIS A 42 7.79 25.22 -10.91
CA HIS A 42 7.07 24.11 -10.30
C HIS A 42 6.33 23.25 -11.33
N ASN A 43 5.82 23.86 -12.41
CA ASN A 43 5.13 23.15 -13.49
C ASN A 43 6.02 22.09 -14.18
N LEU A 44 7.34 22.21 -14.14
CA LEU A 44 8.27 21.25 -14.74
C LEU A 44 8.09 19.84 -14.16
N LEU A 45 7.70 19.74 -12.89
CA LEU A 45 7.71 18.52 -12.09
C LEU A 45 6.35 17.83 -11.99
N LEU A 46 5.30 18.42 -12.57
CA LEU A 46 3.94 17.89 -12.51
C LEU A 46 3.83 16.58 -13.28
N VAL A 47 3.07 15.63 -12.72
CA VAL A 47 2.87 14.28 -13.27
C VAL A 47 2.12 14.33 -14.60
N GLU A 48 1.03 15.09 -14.63
CA GLU A 48 0.16 15.19 -15.80
C GLU A 48 0.85 15.91 -16.98
N PRO A 49 0.53 15.52 -18.23
CA PRO A 49 0.91 16.29 -19.40
C PRO A 49 0.44 17.75 -19.28
N ALA A 50 1.23 18.69 -19.81
CA ALA A 50 0.84 20.09 -19.81
C ALA A 50 -0.49 20.30 -20.57
N PRO A 51 -1.55 20.83 -19.92
CA PRO A 51 -2.77 21.21 -20.62
C PRO A 51 -2.52 22.42 -21.52
N SER A 52 -3.31 22.54 -22.60
CA SER A 52 -3.28 23.74 -23.42
C SER A 52 -4.03 24.88 -22.73
N CYS A 53 -3.33 25.98 -22.49
CA CYS A 53 -3.89 27.23 -21.95
C CYS A 53 -4.17 28.27 -23.05
N LYS A 54 -4.27 27.84 -24.32
CA LYS A 54 -4.43 28.73 -25.48
C LYS A 54 -5.62 29.67 -25.31
N GLY A 55 -5.37 30.97 -25.45
CA GLY A 55 -6.39 32.01 -25.34
C GLY A 55 -6.63 32.51 -23.91
N GLN A 56 -5.94 31.96 -22.90
CA GLN A 56 -5.98 32.45 -21.53
C GLN A 56 -4.83 33.43 -21.29
N PHE A 57 -5.13 34.57 -20.68
CA PHE A 57 -4.18 35.64 -20.40
C PHE A 57 -4.26 36.06 -18.94
N GLY A 58 -3.09 36.18 -18.31
CA GLY A 58 -2.90 36.79 -17.00
C GLY A 58 -2.26 38.18 -17.10
N PRO A 59 -1.98 38.83 -15.97
CA PRO A 59 -1.39 40.18 -15.93
C PRO A 59 -0.03 40.29 -16.63
N LYS A 60 0.68 39.16 -16.80
CA LYS A 60 2.02 39.11 -17.40
C LYS A 60 2.01 38.65 -18.86
N GLY A 61 0.89 38.19 -19.42
CA GLY A 61 0.82 37.66 -20.78
C GLY A 61 -0.03 36.39 -20.89
N ALA A 62 0.21 35.61 -21.96
CA ALA A 62 -0.43 34.31 -22.13
C ALA A 62 -0.04 33.36 -20.98
N ILE A 63 -0.99 32.57 -20.51
CA ILE A 63 -0.75 31.59 -19.44
C ILE A 63 -0.24 30.30 -20.08
N PHE A 64 0.76 29.68 -19.46
CA PHE A 64 1.29 28.37 -19.83
C PHE A 64 1.36 27.44 -18.62
N SER A 65 1.14 26.14 -18.85
CA SER A 65 1.49 25.11 -17.86
C SER A 65 2.91 24.63 -18.13
N GLY A 66 3.88 25.42 -17.68
CA GLY A 66 5.31 25.19 -17.85
C GLY A 66 6.13 26.21 -17.06
N TRP A 67 7.44 26.16 -17.22
CA TRP A 67 8.37 27.20 -16.82
C TRP A 67 8.60 28.12 -18.01
N GLU A 68 8.43 29.44 -17.85
CA GLU A 68 8.74 30.42 -18.90
C GLU A 68 9.34 31.70 -18.32
N THR A 69 10.49 32.10 -18.87
CA THR A 69 11.30 33.21 -18.38
C THR A 69 11.19 34.46 -19.25
N ARG A 70 11.64 35.60 -18.72
CA ARG A 70 11.65 36.87 -19.45
C ARG A 70 12.60 36.80 -20.67
N ARG A 71 12.14 37.39 -21.78
CA ARG A 71 12.91 37.51 -23.03
C ARG A 71 14.21 38.30 -22.88
N HIS A 72 15.15 37.98 -23.76
CA HIS A 72 16.42 38.69 -23.97
C HIS A 72 17.42 38.53 -22.82
N ASN A 73 17.47 37.34 -22.23
CA ASN A 73 18.57 36.96 -21.36
C ASN A 73 19.88 36.94 -22.20
N PRO A 74 20.94 37.66 -21.83
CA PRO A 74 22.18 37.67 -22.60
C PRO A 74 22.99 36.37 -22.47
N THR A 75 22.60 35.47 -21.56
CA THR A 75 23.35 34.27 -21.17
C THR A 75 22.48 33.01 -21.24
N TYR A 76 21.90 32.58 -20.11
CA TYR A 76 20.99 31.45 -19.98
C TYR A 76 20.14 31.61 -18.72
N ASP A 77 19.00 30.92 -18.71
CA ASP A 77 18.20 30.71 -17.51
C ASP A 77 18.47 29.32 -16.93
N TRP A 78 18.28 29.16 -15.63
CA TRP A 78 18.56 27.90 -14.94
C TRP A 78 17.52 27.59 -13.87
N CYS A 79 17.37 26.30 -13.58
CA CYS A 79 16.51 25.78 -12.54
C CYS A 79 17.19 24.62 -11.80
N ILE A 80 17.33 24.74 -10.48
CA ILE A 80 17.87 23.70 -9.59
C ILE A 80 16.72 22.91 -9.00
N ILE A 81 16.78 21.59 -9.15
CA ILE A 81 15.75 20.64 -8.76
C ILE A 81 16.35 19.65 -7.78
N LYS A 82 15.72 19.47 -6.62
CA LYS A 82 15.99 18.35 -5.72
C LYS A 82 15.13 17.17 -6.17
N LEU A 83 15.77 16.04 -6.46
CA LEU A 83 15.08 14.80 -6.81
C LEU A 83 14.34 14.24 -5.59
N GLY A 84 13.20 13.59 -5.82
CA GLY A 84 12.41 12.99 -4.74
C GLY A 84 13.13 11.84 -4.02
N ALA A 85 14.07 11.20 -4.72
CA ALA A 85 15.01 10.25 -4.13
C ALA A 85 16.38 10.36 -4.81
N ALA A 86 17.43 10.05 -4.05
CA ALA A 86 18.75 9.88 -4.63
C ALA A 86 18.76 8.65 -5.55
N GLY A 87 19.52 8.69 -6.64
CA GLY A 87 19.50 7.61 -7.62
C GLY A 87 20.51 7.77 -8.75
N THR A 88 20.56 6.77 -9.62
CA THR A 88 21.35 6.82 -10.87
C THR A 88 20.42 7.11 -12.04
N LEU A 89 20.87 7.88 -13.02
CA LEU A 89 20.09 8.38 -14.14
C LEU A 89 20.29 7.54 -15.40
N PHE A 90 19.20 7.36 -16.14
CA PHE A 90 19.16 6.78 -17.48
C PHE A 90 19.03 7.86 -18.55
N GLY A 91 18.42 9.00 -18.22
CA GLY A 91 18.18 10.05 -19.20
C GLY A 91 17.11 11.06 -18.80
N PHE A 92 16.70 11.86 -19.78
CA PHE A 92 15.83 13.02 -19.61
C PHE A 92 14.72 13.06 -20.66
N ASP A 93 13.58 13.63 -20.31
CA ASP A 93 12.52 14.06 -21.23
C ASP A 93 12.25 15.54 -21.02
N VAL A 94 12.57 16.32 -22.05
CA VAL A 94 12.34 17.77 -22.08
C VAL A 94 11.16 18.03 -22.99
N ASP A 95 10.01 18.34 -22.38
CA ASP A 95 8.76 18.58 -23.10
C ASP A 95 8.54 20.08 -23.27
N THR A 96 8.38 20.51 -24.52
CA THR A 96 8.09 21.90 -24.91
C THR A 96 6.62 22.08 -25.32
N ALA A 97 5.73 21.16 -24.93
CA ALA A 97 4.31 21.21 -25.25
C ALA A 97 3.69 22.60 -25.06
N HIS A 98 2.93 23.03 -26.07
CA HIS A 98 2.25 24.33 -26.19
C HIS A 98 3.15 25.55 -26.37
N PHE A 99 4.47 25.45 -26.16
CA PHE A 99 5.42 26.49 -26.56
C PHE A 99 5.74 26.34 -28.05
N ASN A 100 5.49 27.39 -28.84
CA ASN A 100 5.65 27.36 -30.30
C ASN A 100 6.04 28.74 -30.84
N GLY A 101 7.35 28.92 -31.02
CA GLY A 101 8.02 30.20 -31.27
C GLY A 101 8.59 30.85 -30.01
N ASN A 102 8.30 30.30 -28.82
CA ASN A 102 8.80 30.74 -27.51
C ASN A 102 9.32 29.58 -26.65
N GLU A 103 9.49 28.39 -27.23
CA GLU A 103 10.15 27.27 -26.58
C GLU A 103 11.61 27.58 -26.26
N ALA A 104 12.16 26.88 -25.26
CA ALA A 104 13.60 26.81 -25.04
C ALA A 104 14.33 26.37 -26.33
N PRO A 105 15.25 27.18 -26.90
CA PRO A 105 15.98 26.78 -28.09
C PRO A 105 16.95 25.62 -27.85
N GLU A 106 17.71 25.70 -26.76
CA GLU A 106 18.67 24.67 -26.36
C GLU A 106 18.66 24.48 -24.85
N VAL A 107 19.03 23.28 -24.39
CA VAL A 107 19.20 22.97 -22.96
C VAL A 107 20.48 22.21 -22.69
N SER A 108 21.00 22.31 -21.47
CA SER A 108 22.00 21.39 -20.91
C SER A 108 21.56 20.97 -19.51
N VAL A 109 22.14 19.88 -19.00
CA VAL A 109 21.83 19.37 -17.66
C VAL A 109 23.11 19.08 -16.90
N GLU A 110 23.17 19.59 -15.67
CA GLU A 110 24.22 19.29 -14.71
C GLU A 110 23.64 18.53 -13.51
N VAL A 111 24.48 17.75 -12.84
CA VAL A 111 24.09 16.95 -11.68
C VAL A 111 25.04 17.13 -10.52
N LEU A 112 24.50 16.92 -9.33
CA LEU A 112 25.23 17.02 -8.07
C LEU A 112 24.68 16.02 -7.06
N PHE A 113 25.55 15.55 -6.18
CA PHE A 113 25.20 14.74 -5.02
C PHE A 113 25.62 15.45 -3.73
N ASP A 114 24.67 15.70 -2.84
CA ASP A 114 24.94 16.29 -1.52
C ASP A 114 24.07 15.67 -0.43
N MET A 115 24.68 15.26 0.68
CA MET A 115 23.99 14.76 1.87
C MET A 115 23.97 15.78 3.01
N GLY A 116 24.54 16.97 2.80
CA GLY A 116 24.52 18.06 3.77
C GLY A 116 23.17 18.76 3.87
N ASP A 117 23.04 19.58 4.91
CA ASP A 117 21.80 20.32 5.21
C ASP A 117 21.58 21.54 4.29
N LYS A 118 22.63 22.00 3.60
CA LYS A 118 22.57 23.19 2.74
C LYS A 118 22.31 22.79 1.30
N GLU A 119 21.35 23.46 0.69
CA GLU A 119 21.05 23.26 -0.72
C GLU A 119 22.13 23.88 -1.62
N PRO A 120 22.46 23.23 -2.77
CA PRO A 120 23.45 23.74 -3.69
C PRO A 120 22.99 25.05 -4.34
N ARG A 121 23.94 25.95 -4.57
CA ARG A 121 23.73 27.20 -5.32
C ARG A 121 24.02 26.98 -6.80
N GLU A 122 23.70 27.95 -7.64
CA GLU A 122 23.97 27.85 -9.08
C GLU A 122 25.46 27.81 -9.40
N ASP A 123 26.27 28.58 -8.66
CA ASP A 123 27.71 28.74 -8.80
C ASP A 123 28.53 27.65 -8.05
N ASP A 124 27.87 26.58 -7.59
CA ASP A 124 28.55 25.49 -6.89
C ASP A 124 29.52 24.74 -7.82
N GLU A 125 30.80 24.75 -7.49
CA GLU A 125 31.86 24.13 -8.30
C GLU A 125 31.71 22.61 -8.45
N ARG A 126 30.85 21.97 -7.64
CA ARG A 126 30.59 20.52 -7.69
C ARG A 126 29.61 20.12 -8.79
N TRP A 127 28.94 21.06 -9.44
CA TRP A 127 28.08 20.75 -10.59
C TRP A 127 28.88 20.07 -11.69
N SER A 128 28.34 18.99 -12.24
CA SER A 128 28.97 18.23 -13.32
C SER A 128 28.01 18.04 -14.49
N GLU A 129 28.46 18.41 -15.70
CA GLU A 129 27.64 18.26 -16.91
C GLU A 129 27.38 16.77 -17.21
N ILE A 130 26.10 16.42 -17.34
CA ILE A 130 25.66 15.07 -17.71
C ILE A 130 24.99 15.02 -19.09
N LEU A 131 24.34 16.12 -19.50
CA LEU A 131 23.81 16.32 -20.84
C LEU A 131 24.41 17.63 -21.39
N PRO A 132 25.22 17.58 -22.46
CA PRO A 132 25.76 18.80 -23.07
C PRO A 132 24.64 19.62 -23.69
N LYS A 133 24.97 20.84 -24.14
CA LYS A 133 24.02 21.69 -24.85
C LYS A 133 23.44 20.97 -26.08
N VAL A 134 22.11 20.83 -26.11
CA VAL A 134 21.35 20.16 -27.17
C VAL A 134 20.17 21.02 -27.61
N GLY A 135 19.92 21.03 -28.92
CA GLY A 135 18.78 21.76 -29.51
C GLY A 135 17.44 21.07 -29.29
N LEU A 136 16.44 21.88 -28.99
CA LEU A 136 15.03 21.50 -28.91
C LEU A 136 14.25 22.08 -30.10
N GLY A 137 13.00 21.69 -30.24
CA GLY A 137 12.06 22.21 -31.21
C GLY A 137 10.70 22.49 -30.58
N PRO A 138 9.83 23.24 -31.27
CA PRO A 138 8.56 23.69 -30.71
C PRO A 138 7.60 22.53 -30.44
N ASN A 139 6.80 22.67 -29.39
CA ASN A 139 5.63 21.84 -29.10
C ASN A 139 5.89 20.32 -29.23
N SER A 140 6.99 19.85 -28.65
CA SER A 140 7.43 18.46 -28.78
C SER A 140 8.20 17.94 -27.56
N ARG A 141 8.19 16.62 -27.42
CA ARG A 141 8.98 15.89 -26.41
C ARG A 141 10.36 15.54 -26.96
N HIS A 142 11.38 15.68 -26.12
CA HIS A 142 12.78 15.45 -26.45
C HIS A 142 13.36 14.45 -25.46
N LEU A 143 13.57 13.22 -25.92
CA LEU A 143 14.11 12.15 -25.09
C LEU A 143 15.62 12.05 -25.30
N PHE A 144 16.37 12.09 -24.21
CA PHE A 144 17.82 11.95 -24.20
C PHE A 144 18.21 10.80 -23.29
N LYS A 145 18.81 9.76 -23.85
CA LYS A 145 19.39 8.65 -23.09
C LYS A 145 20.86 8.94 -22.83
N ILE A 146 21.33 8.65 -21.62
CA ILE A 146 22.73 8.75 -21.24
C ILE A 146 23.30 7.37 -20.91
N SER A 147 24.62 7.25 -20.95
CA SER A 147 25.30 5.96 -20.78
C SER A 147 25.26 5.46 -19.32
N GLN A 148 25.62 6.33 -18.38
CA GLN A 148 25.62 6.05 -16.94
C GLN A 148 25.79 7.38 -16.19
N SER A 149 25.20 7.50 -15.00
CA SER A 149 25.51 8.58 -14.07
C SER A 149 26.08 8.02 -12.75
N PRO A 150 26.84 8.82 -11.98
CA PRO A 150 26.99 8.58 -10.55
C PRO A 150 25.64 8.67 -9.84
N GLN A 151 25.60 8.28 -8.56
CA GLN A 151 24.45 8.58 -7.71
C GLN A 151 24.32 10.10 -7.56
N VAL A 152 23.11 10.63 -7.73
CA VAL A 152 22.79 12.05 -7.69
C VAL A 152 21.48 12.28 -6.94
N ASN A 153 21.29 13.47 -6.39
CA ASN A 153 20.04 13.89 -5.77
C ASN A 153 19.65 15.33 -6.11
N TYR A 154 20.47 16.04 -6.87
CA TYR A 154 20.17 17.33 -7.45
C TYR A 154 20.46 17.35 -8.96
N VAL A 155 19.64 18.10 -9.68
CA VAL A 155 19.79 18.36 -11.11
C VAL A 155 19.66 19.86 -11.35
N LYS A 156 20.52 20.43 -12.20
CA LYS A 156 20.40 21.80 -12.70
C LYS A 156 20.09 21.77 -14.19
N LEU A 157 18.91 22.24 -14.56
CA LEU A 157 18.49 22.41 -15.95
C LEU A 157 18.87 23.81 -16.40
N ASN A 158 19.66 23.93 -17.46
CA ASN A 158 20.02 25.20 -18.07
C ASN A 158 19.28 25.35 -19.41
N MET A 159 18.68 26.51 -19.66
CA MET A 159 17.91 26.89 -20.85
C MET A 159 18.60 28.06 -21.55
N TYR A 160 18.94 27.92 -22.83
CA TYR A 160 19.75 28.89 -23.56
C TYR A 160 18.98 29.58 -24.70
N PRO A 161 18.95 30.93 -24.76
CA PRO A 161 19.24 31.86 -23.65
C PRO A 161 18.06 32.00 -22.67
N ASP A 162 16.84 31.88 -23.17
CA ASP A 162 15.56 32.02 -22.47
C ASP A 162 14.46 31.33 -23.28
N GLY A 163 13.26 31.19 -22.72
CA GLY A 163 12.13 30.56 -23.40
C GLY A 163 11.22 29.82 -22.44
N GLY A 164 10.53 28.79 -22.95
CA GLY A 164 9.58 27.99 -22.19
C GLY A 164 9.76 26.48 -22.32
N ILE A 165 9.57 25.77 -21.19
CA ILE A 165 9.61 24.31 -21.07
C ILE A 165 8.38 23.87 -20.29
N ALA A 166 7.59 22.95 -20.83
CA ALA A 166 6.35 22.47 -20.23
C ALA A 166 6.59 21.47 -19.10
N ARG A 167 7.42 20.44 -19.34
CA ARG A 167 7.80 19.42 -18.35
C ARG A 167 9.28 19.08 -18.47
N PHE A 168 9.89 18.75 -17.34
CA PHE A 168 11.24 18.20 -17.31
C PHE A 168 11.26 16.95 -16.43
N ARG A 169 11.49 15.80 -17.07
CA ARG A 169 11.52 14.51 -16.38
C ARG A 169 12.94 13.95 -16.35
N VAL A 170 13.35 13.51 -15.17
CA VAL A 170 14.63 12.87 -14.93
C VAL A 170 14.38 11.39 -14.65
N TYR A 171 14.77 10.52 -15.57
CA TYR A 171 14.53 9.08 -15.47
C TYR A 171 15.74 8.35 -14.91
N GLY A 172 15.51 7.41 -13.99
CA GLY A 172 16.58 6.65 -13.36
C GLY A 172 16.10 5.53 -12.45
N LEU A 173 16.99 5.04 -11.60
CA LEU A 173 16.70 4.09 -10.52
C LEU A 173 16.98 4.74 -9.17
N VAL A 174 16.08 4.49 -8.22
CA VAL A 174 16.26 4.94 -6.83
C VAL A 174 17.37 4.14 -6.17
N ALA A 175 18.24 4.83 -5.42
CA ALA A 175 19.15 4.21 -4.47
C ALA A 175 18.34 3.74 -3.25
N PRO A 176 18.23 2.42 -2.98
CA PRO A 176 17.32 1.91 -1.96
C PRO A 176 17.66 2.40 -0.55
N ILE A 177 16.64 2.77 0.20
CA ILE A 177 16.69 3.08 1.62
C ILE A 177 16.11 1.88 2.37
N LEU A 178 17.00 1.05 2.92
CA LEU A 178 16.62 -0.19 3.60
C LEU A 178 16.91 -0.08 5.10
N PRO A 179 16.05 -0.62 5.98
CA PRO A 179 16.37 -0.76 7.40
C PRO A 179 17.70 -1.51 7.57
N PRO A 180 18.53 -1.20 8.59
CA PRO A 180 19.78 -1.91 8.80
C PRO A 180 19.58 -3.42 9.04
N ASN A 181 18.59 -3.77 9.88
CA ASN A 181 18.26 -5.16 10.16
C ASN A 181 17.43 -5.77 9.02
N PRO A 182 17.83 -6.91 8.42
CA PRO A 182 17.04 -7.57 7.37
C PRO A 182 15.71 -8.13 7.87
N GLU A 183 15.58 -8.41 9.16
CA GLU A 183 14.35 -8.94 9.74
C GLU A 183 13.26 -7.88 9.97
N ASP A 184 13.62 -6.59 9.93
CA ASP A 184 12.65 -5.50 10.07
C ASP A 184 11.67 -5.52 8.89
N ILE A 185 10.37 -5.43 9.22
CA ILE A 185 9.31 -5.38 8.22
C ILE A 185 9.35 -4.05 7.47
N LEU A 186 9.35 -4.11 6.14
CA LEU A 186 9.20 -2.96 5.26
C LEU A 186 8.29 -3.28 4.07
N ASP A 187 7.85 -2.26 3.35
CA ASP A 187 7.22 -2.42 2.04
C ASP A 187 8.31 -2.70 0.98
N LEU A 188 8.45 -3.96 0.58
CA LEU A 188 9.42 -4.43 -0.40
C LEU A 188 9.06 -4.01 -1.84
N ALA A 189 7.80 -3.65 -2.09
CA ALA A 189 7.37 -3.10 -3.37
C ALA A 189 7.62 -1.60 -3.46
N HIS A 190 7.85 -0.89 -2.34
CA HIS A 190 8.00 0.55 -2.30
C HIS A 190 9.14 1.04 -3.19
N VAL A 191 8.92 2.12 -3.93
CA VAL A 191 9.94 2.71 -4.81
C VAL A 191 11.23 3.09 -4.07
N LEU A 192 11.11 3.62 -2.85
CA LEU A 192 12.26 3.93 -1.98
C LEU A 192 12.98 2.70 -1.44
N ALA A 193 12.33 1.53 -1.39
CA ALA A 193 12.99 0.28 -1.07
C ALA A 193 13.69 -0.34 -2.30
N GLY A 194 13.62 0.30 -3.47
CA GLY A 194 14.12 -0.21 -4.74
C GLY A 194 13.12 -1.04 -5.53
N GLY A 195 11.84 -1.07 -5.10
CA GLY A 195 10.78 -1.73 -5.85
C GLY A 195 10.58 -1.09 -7.23
N LEU A 196 10.21 -1.92 -8.20
CA LEU A 196 10.12 -1.51 -9.60
C LEU A 196 8.98 -2.23 -10.31
N VAL A 197 8.14 -1.48 -11.02
CA VAL A 197 7.16 -2.07 -11.94
C VAL A 197 7.86 -2.39 -13.25
N VAL A 198 7.89 -3.68 -13.58
CA VAL A 198 8.67 -4.21 -14.72
C VAL A 198 7.77 -4.61 -15.89
N PHE A 199 6.47 -4.76 -15.65
CA PHE A 199 5.48 -5.06 -16.69
C PHE A 199 4.10 -4.53 -16.32
N THR A 200 3.32 -4.12 -17.33
CA THR A 200 1.91 -3.78 -17.19
C THR A 200 1.18 -4.20 -18.47
N SER A 201 0.02 -4.86 -18.35
CA SER A 201 -0.77 -5.36 -19.50
C SER A 201 -1.38 -4.22 -20.33
N ASP A 202 -1.96 -3.22 -19.67
CA ASP A 202 -2.60 -2.04 -20.25
C ASP A 202 -2.36 -0.81 -19.37
N GLN A 203 -2.21 0.36 -19.99
CA GLN A 203 -2.03 1.64 -19.28
C GLN A 203 -2.84 2.71 -19.99
N HIS A 204 -4.16 2.69 -19.82
CA HIS A 204 -5.05 3.66 -20.44
C HIS A 204 -4.95 5.04 -19.78
N PHE A 205 -5.09 5.09 -18.45
CA PHE A 205 -4.90 6.28 -17.64
C PHE A 205 -3.96 5.99 -16.47
N GLY A 206 -3.10 6.96 -16.14
CA GLY A 206 -2.01 6.70 -15.20
C GLY A 206 -1.06 5.60 -15.69
N VAL A 207 -0.07 5.25 -14.87
CA VAL A 207 0.97 4.28 -15.24
C VAL A 207 1.22 3.31 -14.10
N GLY A 208 1.63 2.08 -14.41
CA GLY A 208 1.88 1.03 -13.42
C GLY A 208 2.86 1.46 -12.33
N SER A 209 3.90 2.23 -12.68
CA SER A 209 4.88 2.74 -11.72
C SER A 209 4.29 3.59 -10.58
N ASN A 210 3.09 4.15 -10.76
CA ASN A 210 2.40 4.91 -9.71
C ASN A 210 1.99 4.03 -8.51
N LEU A 211 1.83 2.72 -8.72
CA LEU A 211 1.38 1.78 -7.68
C LEU A 211 2.31 1.72 -6.48
N ILE A 212 3.60 2.01 -6.68
CA ILE A 212 4.64 1.85 -5.66
C ILE A 212 5.15 3.18 -5.10
N LEU A 213 4.55 4.30 -5.49
CA LEU A 213 4.92 5.65 -5.05
C LEU A 213 4.49 5.92 -3.59
N PRO A 214 5.07 6.94 -2.92
CA PRO A 214 4.62 7.37 -1.60
C PRO A 214 3.15 7.82 -1.55
N GLY A 215 2.63 7.91 -0.32
CA GLY A 215 1.30 8.46 -0.03
C GLY A 215 0.13 7.69 -0.67
N ARG A 216 -1.01 8.38 -0.79
CA ARG A 216 -2.26 7.86 -1.39
C ARG A 216 -2.70 8.61 -2.65
N GLY A 217 -1.85 9.51 -3.16
CA GLY A 217 -2.15 10.35 -4.32
C GLY A 217 -3.21 11.43 -4.07
N LYS A 218 -3.44 12.27 -5.08
CA LYS A 218 -4.34 13.43 -5.06
C LYS A 218 -5.71 13.15 -5.68
N ASP A 219 -5.74 12.44 -6.80
CA ASP A 219 -6.94 12.17 -7.62
C ASP A 219 -6.80 10.82 -8.34
N MET A 220 -7.44 10.54 -9.48
CA MET A 220 -7.26 9.27 -10.21
C MET A 220 -5.98 9.24 -11.06
N SER A 221 -5.45 10.39 -11.50
CA SER A 221 -4.37 10.51 -12.48
C SER A 221 -3.03 9.93 -12.02
N ASP A 222 -2.81 9.88 -10.71
CA ASP A 222 -1.60 9.35 -10.08
C ASP A 222 -1.79 7.92 -9.54
N GLY A 223 -2.67 7.13 -10.17
CA GLY A 223 -2.80 5.68 -10.00
C GLY A 223 -2.40 4.92 -11.27
N TRP A 224 -2.77 3.65 -11.33
CA TRP A 224 -2.78 2.84 -12.55
C TRP A 224 -4.23 2.51 -12.90
N GLU A 225 -4.68 2.81 -14.11
CA GLU A 225 -6.03 2.53 -14.61
C GLU A 225 -5.99 1.93 -16.02
N THR A 226 -6.73 0.84 -16.20
CA THR A 226 -6.82 0.15 -17.49
C THR A 226 -8.08 0.49 -18.27
N LYS A 227 -8.04 0.22 -19.57
CA LYS A 227 -9.18 0.42 -20.45
C LYS A 227 -10.31 -0.53 -20.06
N ARG A 228 -11.50 0.03 -19.98
CA ARG A 228 -12.73 -0.75 -19.78
C ARG A 228 -12.88 -1.87 -20.82
N SER A 229 -13.02 -3.10 -20.34
CA SER A 229 -13.22 -4.29 -21.16
C SER A 229 -14.67 -4.75 -21.18
N ARG A 230 -14.97 -5.56 -22.20
CA ARG A 230 -16.24 -6.25 -22.42
C ARG A 230 -16.05 -7.72 -22.77
N GLN A 231 -14.79 -8.16 -22.85
CA GLN A 231 -14.46 -9.53 -23.21
C GLN A 231 -14.68 -10.42 -21.99
N PRO A 232 -15.44 -11.54 -22.11
CA PRO A 232 -15.59 -12.50 -21.02
C PRO A 232 -14.22 -13.00 -20.54
N GLY A 233 -14.01 -13.01 -19.23
CA GLY A 233 -12.75 -13.47 -18.62
C GLY A 233 -11.56 -12.53 -18.81
N HIS A 234 -11.79 -11.28 -19.26
CA HIS A 234 -10.73 -10.26 -19.32
C HIS A 234 -10.14 -10.02 -17.93
N LYS A 235 -8.83 -9.76 -17.92
CA LYS A 235 -8.07 -9.36 -16.73
C LYS A 235 -6.90 -8.50 -17.16
N ASP A 236 -6.52 -7.59 -16.29
CA ASP A 236 -5.31 -6.80 -16.43
C ASP A 236 -4.33 -7.09 -15.30
N TRP A 237 -3.04 -6.94 -15.53
CA TRP A 237 -2.04 -7.22 -14.50
C TRP A 237 -0.79 -6.37 -14.64
N THR A 238 -0.11 -6.23 -13.51
CA THR A 238 1.23 -5.65 -13.42
C THR A 238 2.17 -6.61 -12.70
N ILE A 239 3.46 -6.57 -13.05
CA ILE A 239 4.52 -7.29 -12.35
C ILE A 239 5.40 -6.28 -11.65
N ILE A 240 5.53 -6.44 -10.35
CA ILE A 240 6.39 -5.65 -9.47
C ILE A 240 7.59 -6.51 -9.09
N LYS A 241 8.79 -6.09 -9.48
CA LYS A 241 10.03 -6.59 -8.92
C LYS A 241 10.24 -5.93 -7.55
N LEU A 242 10.43 -6.75 -6.53
CA LEU A 242 10.73 -6.28 -5.18
C LEU A 242 12.14 -5.66 -5.12
N GLY A 243 12.30 -4.67 -4.25
CA GLY A 243 13.58 -3.98 -4.05
C GLY A 243 14.67 -4.87 -3.48
N ALA A 244 14.28 -5.91 -2.74
CA ALA A 244 15.13 -7.01 -2.32
C ALA A 244 14.32 -8.32 -2.30
N PRO A 245 14.97 -9.49 -2.47
CA PRO A 245 14.34 -10.76 -2.13
C PRO A 245 13.86 -10.76 -0.68
N GLY A 246 12.65 -11.25 -0.42
CA GLY A 246 12.09 -11.20 0.94
C GLY A 246 11.06 -12.27 1.27
N TYR A 247 10.84 -12.45 2.56
CA TYR A 247 9.77 -13.26 3.14
C TYR A 247 8.55 -12.37 3.34
N LEU A 248 7.47 -12.66 2.60
CA LEU A 248 6.28 -11.80 2.54
C LEU A 248 5.32 -12.14 3.68
N SER A 249 4.56 -11.14 4.16
CA SER A 249 3.61 -11.33 5.26
C SER A 249 2.22 -10.77 4.96
N GLN A 250 2.13 -9.53 4.47
CA GLN A 250 0.84 -8.88 4.22
C GLN A 250 0.91 -7.97 2.99
N ALA A 251 -0.25 -7.68 2.40
CA ALA A 251 -0.40 -6.74 1.30
C ALA A 251 -1.42 -5.64 1.63
N GLU A 252 -1.20 -4.45 1.09
CA GLU A 252 -2.19 -3.39 1.02
C GLU A 252 -2.54 -3.11 -0.44
N ILE A 253 -3.84 -3.13 -0.77
CA ILE A 253 -4.37 -2.71 -2.06
C ILE A 253 -5.22 -1.46 -1.83
N ASP A 254 -4.77 -0.31 -2.33
CA ASP A 254 -5.49 0.96 -2.17
C ASP A 254 -6.19 1.35 -3.48
N THR A 255 -7.50 1.56 -3.43
CA THR A 255 -8.33 2.04 -4.55
C THR A 255 -8.69 3.52 -4.40
N ALA A 256 -7.91 4.30 -3.62
CA ALA A 256 -8.14 5.73 -3.44
C ALA A 256 -8.46 6.47 -4.76
N ASN A 257 -9.48 7.32 -4.73
CA ASN A 257 -10.04 8.12 -5.81
C ASN A 257 -10.76 7.33 -6.93
N PHE A 258 -10.61 6.00 -6.98
CA PHE A 258 -11.37 5.13 -7.88
C PHE A 258 -12.71 4.74 -7.22
N LYS A 259 -13.71 5.62 -7.37
CA LYS A 259 -15.05 5.43 -6.76
C LYS A 259 -15.99 4.59 -7.63
N GLY A 260 -15.96 4.82 -8.94
CA GLY A 260 -16.86 4.16 -9.91
C GLY A 260 -16.17 3.12 -10.81
N ASN A 261 -14.84 3.17 -10.86
CA ASN A 261 -13.97 2.43 -11.79
C ASN A 261 -12.83 1.69 -11.04
N PHE A 262 -13.00 1.39 -9.75
CA PHE A 262 -12.14 0.41 -9.07
C PHE A 262 -12.38 -0.99 -9.67
N PRO A 263 -11.40 -1.89 -9.64
CA PRO A 263 -11.62 -3.28 -10.02
C PRO A 263 -12.63 -3.96 -9.12
N GLU A 264 -13.42 -4.87 -9.66
CA GLU A 264 -14.36 -5.65 -8.85
C GLU A 264 -13.61 -6.59 -7.91
N SER A 265 -12.54 -7.21 -8.39
CA SER A 265 -11.70 -8.09 -7.60
C SER A 265 -10.23 -8.04 -8.03
N CYS A 266 -9.36 -8.57 -7.17
CA CYS A 266 -7.95 -8.78 -7.48
C CYS A 266 -7.44 -10.10 -6.89
N GLU A 267 -6.31 -10.57 -7.41
CA GLU A 267 -5.53 -11.66 -6.83
C GLU A 267 -4.04 -11.32 -6.91
N LEU A 268 -3.23 -11.95 -6.06
CA LEU A 268 -1.79 -11.77 -6.03
C LEU A 268 -1.07 -13.10 -6.20
N HIS A 269 -0.02 -13.06 -7.01
CA HIS A 269 0.89 -14.17 -7.20
C HIS A 269 2.33 -13.74 -6.93
N ALA A 270 3.18 -14.63 -6.44
CA ALA A 270 4.59 -14.34 -6.21
C ALA A 270 5.51 -15.37 -6.88
N LEU A 271 6.71 -14.91 -7.26
CA LEU A 271 7.71 -15.69 -7.97
C LEU A 271 9.12 -15.33 -7.48
N THR A 272 10.00 -16.32 -7.51
CA THR A 272 11.46 -16.10 -7.47
C THR A 272 12.02 -16.30 -8.86
N SER A 273 12.62 -15.24 -9.40
CA SER A 273 13.28 -15.24 -10.70
C SER A 273 14.51 -14.32 -10.68
N PRO A 274 15.60 -14.68 -11.38
CA PRO A 274 16.73 -13.79 -11.64
C PRO A 274 16.46 -12.76 -12.74
N ASP A 275 15.44 -12.98 -13.57
CA ASP A 275 15.11 -12.11 -14.69
C ASP A 275 14.45 -10.81 -14.21
N LEU A 276 14.72 -9.70 -14.91
CA LEU A 276 14.07 -8.42 -14.64
C LEU A 276 12.57 -8.47 -14.96
N ILE A 277 12.21 -9.13 -16.07
CA ILE A 277 10.83 -9.36 -16.49
C ILE A 277 10.66 -10.87 -16.63
N PRO A 278 10.04 -11.56 -15.65
CA PRO A 278 9.86 -13.00 -15.73
C PRO A 278 8.85 -13.38 -16.82
N THR A 279 9.22 -14.29 -17.71
CA THR A 279 8.35 -14.84 -18.78
C THR A 279 7.99 -16.31 -18.55
N VAL A 280 7.87 -16.71 -17.28
CA VAL A 280 7.62 -18.09 -16.87
C VAL A 280 6.15 -18.49 -17.03
N GLU A 281 5.90 -19.80 -17.08
CA GLU A 281 4.55 -20.37 -17.09
C GLU A 281 3.78 -20.07 -15.80
N GLU A 282 2.45 -19.99 -15.91
CA GLU A 282 1.52 -19.65 -14.81
C GLU A 282 1.72 -20.53 -13.56
N GLN A 283 2.03 -21.82 -13.75
CA GLN A 283 2.17 -22.81 -12.68
C GLN A 283 3.39 -22.56 -11.79
N GLN A 284 4.36 -21.75 -12.23
CA GLN A 284 5.53 -21.38 -11.43
C GLN A 284 5.22 -20.25 -10.44
N TRP A 285 4.14 -19.52 -10.68
CA TRP A 285 3.67 -18.47 -9.79
C TRP A 285 2.94 -19.08 -8.59
N THR A 286 3.36 -18.73 -7.38
CA THR A 286 2.66 -19.14 -6.16
C THR A 286 1.50 -18.18 -5.90
N PRO A 287 0.25 -18.65 -5.79
CA PRO A 287 -0.87 -17.80 -5.38
C PRO A 287 -0.69 -17.40 -3.91
N ILE A 288 -0.59 -16.10 -3.65
CA ILE A 288 -0.37 -15.54 -2.32
C ILE A 288 -1.54 -14.70 -1.80
N LEU A 289 -2.48 -14.33 -2.67
CA LEU A 289 -3.81 -13.82 -2.31
C LEU A 289 -4.81 -14.41 -3.30
N PRO A 290 -5.82 -15.18 -2.85
CA PRO A 290 -6.87 -15.68 -3.74
C PRO A 290 -7.71 -14.53 -4.31
N LEU A 291 -8.52 -14.82 -5.33
CA LEU A 291 -9.45 -13.84 -5.92
C LEU A 291 -10.35 -13.23 -4.84
N THR A 292 -10.14 -11.95 -4.57
CA THR A 292 -10.76 -11.22 -3.46
C THR A 292 -11.41 -9.95 -3.97
N GLN A 293 -12.62 -9.66 -3.49
CA GLN A 293 -13.35 -8.44 -3.84
C GLN A 293 -12.63 -7.20 -3.34
N LEU A 294 -12.76 -6.10 -4.08
CA LEU A 294 -12.30 -4.78 -3.66
C LEU A 294 -13.49 -3.83 -3.50
N GLY A 295 -13.27 -2.76 -2.73
CA GLY A 295 -14.21 -1.68 -2.51
C GLY A 295 -13.73 -0.37 -3.14
N PRO A 296 -14.65 0.59 -3.35
CA PRO A 296 -14.31 1.91 -3.87
C PRO A 296 -13.56 2.77 -2.85
N HIS A 297 -12.57 3.54 -3.32
CA HIS A 297 -11.90 4.60 -2.56
C HIS A 297 -11.41 4.17 -1.15
N ARG A 298 -10.75 3.02 -1.07
CA ARG A 298 -10.37 2.42 0.23
C ARG A 298 -9.05 1.66 0.17
N ARG A 299 -8.39 1.58 1.33
CA ARG A 299 -7.29 0.64 1.58
C ARG A 299 -7.83 -0.72 2.02
N HIS A 300 -7.32 -1.78 1.42
CA HIS A 300 -7.64 -3.16 1.75
C HIS A 300 -6.37 -3.82 2.29
N PHE A 301 -6.46 -4.45 3.44
CA PHE A 301 -5.31 -5.06 4.12
C PHE A 301 -5.51 -6.57 4.18
N PHE A 302 -4.56 -7.32 3.62
CA PHE A 302 -4.67 -8.77 3.52
C PHE A 302 -3.43 -9.46 4.07
N GLN A 303 -3.63 -10.50 4.87
CA GLN A 303 -2.57 -11.45 5.21
C GLN A 303 -2.33 -12.35 4.00
N LEU A 304 -1.06 -12.51 3.61
CA LEU A 304 -0.71 -13.35 2.47
C LEU A 304 -0.70 -14.83 2.85
N GLU A 305 -1.05 -15.67 1.87
CA GLU A 305 -1.13 -17.13 1.98
C GLU A 305 0.04 -17.79 1.23
N ASN A 306 0.39 -19.02 1.59
CA ASN A 306 1.40 -19.83 0.88
C ASN A 306 2.81 -19.21 0.81
N VAL A 307 3.12 -18.25 1.69
CA VAL A 307 4.40 -17.51 1.76
C VAL A 307 5.39 -18.08 2.77
N ASP A 308 4.94 -18.90 3.72
CA ASP A 308 5.75 -19.39 4.83
C ASP A 308 7.01 -20.12 4.36
N GLY A 309 8.16 -19.69 4.89
CA GLY A 309 9.48 -20.26 4.58
C GLY A 309 9.97 -20.02 3.14
N LYS A 310 9.25 -19.26 2.33
CA LYS A 310 9.61 -18.97 0.93
C LYS A 310 10.03 -17.53 0.75
N ALA A 311 11.16 -17.33 0.10
CA ALA A 311 11.58 -16.01 -0.37
C ALA A 311 11.03 -15.78 -1.79
N PHE A 312 10.65 -14.53 -2.08
CA PHE A 312 10.16 -14.09 -3.39
C PHE A 312 10.92 -12.86 -3.88
N THR A 313 11.00 -12.70 -5.21
CA THR A 313 11.63 -11.53 -5.85
C THR A 313 10.64 -10.69 -6.66
N HIS A 314 9.50 -11.26 -7.03
CA HIS A 314 8.47 -10.61 -7.82
C HIS A 314 7.07 -10.89 -7.26
N VAL A 315 6.19 -9.91 -7.42
CA VAL A 315 4.74 -10.04 -7.19
C VAL A 315 4.00 -9.59 -8.45
N ARG A 316 3.05 -10.40 -8.90
CA ARG A 316 2.09 -10.02 -9.94
C ARG A 316 0.77 -9.67 -9.29
N VAL A 317 0.28 -8.46 -9.57
CA VAL A 317 -1.05 -7.99 -9.18
C VAL A 317 -1.96 -8.10 -10.38
N THR A 318 -3.02 -8.90 -10.27
CA THR A 318 -4.01 -9.08 -11.33
C THR A 318 -5.34 -8.50 -10.87
N ILE A 319 -5.99 -7.72 -11.72
CA ILE A 319 -7.29 -7.09 -11.48
C ILE A 319 -8.34 -7.66 -12.43
N TYR A 320 -9.58 -7.71 -11.95
CA TYR A 320 -10.70 -8.27 -12.69
C TYR A 320 -11.93 -7.34 -12.70
N PRO A 321 -12.61 -7.24 -13.86
CA PRO A 321 -12.06 -7.49 -15.19
C PRO A 321 -10.99 -6.45 -15.55
N ASP A 322 -11.19 -5.21 -15.12
CA ASP A 322 -10.41 -4.01 -15.42
C ASP A 322 -10.67 -2.97 -14.32
N GLY A 323 -9.98 -1.82 -14.36
CA GLY A 323 -10.23 -0.72 -13.43
C GLY A 323 -8.96 -0.03 -12.96
N GLY A 324 -9.06 0.70 -11.85
CA GLY A 324 -7.97 1.49 -11.30
C GLY A 324 -7.54 1.14 -9.87
N ILE A 325 -6.24 0.98 -9.67
CA ILE A 325 -5.60 0.85 -8.34
C ILE A 325 -4.70 2.06 -8.10
N LYS A 326 -4.75 2.58 -6.88
CA LYS A 326 -3.93 3.70 -6.44
C LYS A 326 -2.54 3.24 -6.00
N ARG A 327 -2.46 2.31 -5.06
CA ARG A 327 -1.20 1.79 -4.50
C ARG A 327 -1.27 0.28 -4.24
N VAL A 328 -0.09 -0.33 -4.30
CA VAL A 328 0.18 -1.69 -3.85
C VAL A 328 1.33 -1.64 -2.87
N ARG A 329 1.14 -2.18 -1.66
CA ARG A 329 2.20 -2.39 -0.66
C ARG A 329 2.39 -3.88 -0.45
N ILE A 330 3.63 -4.34 -0.44
CA ILE A 330 3.98 -5.74 -0.18
C ILE A 330 4.92 -5.75 1.02
N MET A 331 4.39 -6.05 2.19
CA MET A 331 5.18 -6.04 3.42
C MET A 331 5.88 -7.38 3.62
N GLY A 332 7.11 -7.30 4.12
CA GLY A 332 7.90 -8.47 4.46
C GLY A 332 9.25 -8.09 5.04
N SER A 333 10.02 -9.10 5.39
CA SER A 333 11.43 -8.96 5.78
C SER A 333 12.34 -9.34 4.61
N ARG A 334 13.57 -8.84 4.61
CA ARG A 334 14.57 -9.15 3.57
C ARG A 334 15.24 -10.49 3.87
N VAL A 335 15.62 -11.21 2.83
CA VAL A 335 16.52 -12.36 2.99
C VAL A 335 17.89 -11.85 3.46
N PRO A 336 18.44 -12.35 4.58
CA PRO A 336 19.78 -11.95 5.05
C PRO A 336 20.87 -12.26 4.01
N SER A 337 21.81 -11.34 3.84
CA SER A 337 22.94 -11.51 2.92
C SER A 337 23.80 -12.71 3.37
N GLY A 338 23.88 -13.76 2.55
CA GLY A 338 24.63 -15.00 2.83
C GLY A 338 23.84 -16.29 2.61
N ILE A 339 22.51 -16.21 2.47
CA ILE A 339 21.66 -17.34 2.11
C ILE A 339 21.37 -17.26 0.61
N SER A 340 22.01 -18.13 -0.19
CA SER A 340 21.66 -18.28 -1.60
C SER A 340 20.24 -18.84 -1.72
N VAL A 341 19.39 -18.18 -2.49
CA VAL A 341 18.05 -18.70 -2.83
C VAL A 341 18.25 -19.88 -3.78
N THR A 342 18.37 -21.09 -3.23
CA THR A 342 18.55 -22.30 -4.03
C THR A 342 17.21 -22.75 -4.60
N ASN A 343 17.16 -22.94 -5.93
CA ASN A 343 16.07 -23.60 -6.62
C ASN A 343 15.84 -25.00 -6.03
N GLY A 344 14.58 -25.33 -5.75
CA GLY A 344 14.15 -26.69 -5.41
C GLY A 344 14.33 -27.63 -6.60
N ALA A 345 15.53 -28.17 -6.77
CA ALA A 345 15.79 -29.34 -7.58
C ALA A 345 16.70 -30.27 -6.75
N ALA A 346 16.13 -31.38 -6.32
CA ALA A 346 16.82 -32.39 -5.53
C ALA A 346 18.06 -32.90 -6.30
N SER A 347 19.25 -32.68 -5.74
CA SER A 347 20.43 -33.46 -6.08
C SER A 347 21.03 -34.05 -4.81
N LYS A 348 21.02 -35.38 -4.75
CA LYS A 348 21.69 -36.16 -3.71
C LYS A 348 23.21 -36.00 -3.92
N SER A 349 23.93 -35.56 -2.90
CA SER A 349 25.36 -35.82 -2.82
C SER A 349 25.73 -36.31 -1.42
N THR A 350 26.37 -37.47 -1.40
CA THR A 350 26.96 -38.16 -0.27
C THR A 350 28.33 -37.57 0.03
N SER A 351 28.60 -37.21 1.28
CA SER A 351 29.97 -37.14 1.81
C SER A 351 30.02 -37.43 3.31
N GLU A 352 30.98 -38.28 3.67
CA GLU A 352 31.34 -38.76 5.01
C GLU A 352 32.15 -37.73 5.82
N PRO A 353 32.31 -37.91 7.15
CA PRO A 353 32.68 -36.85 8.07
C PRO A 353 34.19 -36.75 8.31
N ALA A 354 34.69 -35.53 8.47
CA ALA A 354 36.01 -35.25 9.01
C ALA A 354 35.89 -34.71 10.45
N LEU A 355 36.47 -35.45 11.39
CA LEU A 355 36.71 -35.08 12.78
C LEU A 355 37.87 -34.08 12.89
N ASN A 356 37.69 -32.99 13.66
CA ASN A 356 38.55 -32.58 14.79
C ASN A 356 38.36 -31.10 15.15
N GLY A 357 38.35 -30.81 16.46
CA GLY A 357 38.85 -29.53 16.98
C GLY A 357 38.03 -28.89 18.10
N ASN A 358 38.39 -29.21 19.35
CA ASN A 358 37.88 -28.61 20.59
C ASN A 358 38.01 -27.08 20.63
N GLY A 359 36.95 -26.40 21.09
CA GLY A 359 36.98 -25.00 21.54
C GLY A 359 35.85 -24.76 22.55
N TYR A 360 36.23 -24.38 23.76
CA TYR A 360 35.38 -24.33 24.97
C TYR A 360 34.17 -23.40 24.86
N SER A 361 33.00 -23.94 25.21
CA SER A 361 31.71 -23.28 25.31
C SER A 361 31.56 -22.51 26.63
N HIS A 362 31.29 -21.20 26.56
CA HIS A 362 30.55 -20.51 27.62
C HIS A 362 29.06 -20.81 27.43
N LEU A 363 28.55 -21.77 28.19
CA LEU A 363 27.12 -22.10 28.24
C LEU A 363 26.41 -21.05 29.10
N VAL A 364 25.80 -20.06 28.44
CA VAL A 364 24.64 -19.37 29.00
C VAL A 364 23.47 -20.33 28.83
N SER A 365 22.94 -20.82 29.94
CA SER A 365 21.71 -21.61 29.99
C SER A 365 20.54 -20.73 29.53
N ILE A 366 20.25 -20.77 28.23
CA ILE A 366 18.95 -20.37 27.71
C ILE A 366 18.05 -21.58 27.92
N ALA A 367 17.12 -21.49 28.87
CA ALA A 367 16.06 -22.48 29.01
C ALA A 367 15.40 -22.67 27.62
N PRO A 368 15.18 -23.92 27.16
CA PRO A 368 14.54 -24.13 25.88
C PRO A 368 13.13 -23.52 25.96
N SER A 369 12.91 -22.41 25.27
CA SER A 369 11.56 -21.92 25.02
C SER A 369 10.83 -23.07 24.34
N GLY A 370 9.70 -23.48 24.89
CA GLY A 370 8.84 -24.48 24.26
C GLY A 370 8.54 -24.13 22.79
N PRO A 371 7.96 -25.07 22.03
CA PRO A 371 7.65 -24.83 20.62
C PRO A 371 6.89 -23.52 20.47
N LYS A 372 7.41 -22.61 19.65
CA LYS A 372 6.80 -21.32 19.36
C LYS A 372 5.93 -21.51 18.12
N GLY A 373 4.61 -21.38 18.29
CA GLY A 373 3.68 -21.43 17.15
C GLY A 373 3.87 -20.25 16.20
N PRO A 374 3.20 -20.27 15.04
CA PRO A 374 3.33 -19.24 14.02
C PRO A 374 2.77 -17.89 14.48
N THR A 375 3.32 -16.80 13.96
CA THR A 375 2.85 -15.44 14.25
C THR A 375 2.10 -14.88 13.05
N ILE A 376 0.88 -14.40 13.25
CA ILE A 376 0.06 -13.73 12.24
C ILE A 376 -0.09 -12.23 12.56
N PRO A 377 -0.14 -11.34 11.54
CA PRO A 377 -0.34 -9.92 11.77
C PRO A 377 -1.80 -9.59 12.12
N ALA A 378 -2.00 -8.64 13.05
CA ALA A 378 -3.29 -7.97 13.22
C ALA A 378 -3.41 -6.82 12.21
N LEU A 379 -4.34 -6.94 11.26
CA LEU A 379 -4.52 -5.98 10.17
C LEU A 379 -5.72 -5.06 10.40
N PRO A 380 -5.76 -3.82 9.88
CA PRO A 380 -6.96 -3.01 9.97
C PRO A 380 -8.18 -3.71 9.36
N LEU A 381 -9.31 -3.73 10.09
CA LEU A 381 -10.54 -4.38 9.64
C LEU A 381 -11.15 -3.64 8.44
N THR A 382 -11.38 -4.37 7.35
CA THR A 382 -12.14 -3.90 6.18
C THR A 382 -13.27 -4.87 5.83
N PRO A 383 -14.41 -4.38 5.29
CA PRO A 383 -15.51 -5.24 4.85
C PRO A 383 -15.06 -6.35 3.89
N GLU A 384 -14.18 -6.03 2.94
CA GLU A 384 -13.74 -6.96 1.91
C GLU A 384 -12.82 -8.05 2.47
N ALA A 385 -11.88 -7.72 3.35
CA ALA A 385 -11.00 -8.70 3.99
C ALA A 385 -11.76 -9.60 4.97
N PHE A 386 -12.79 -9.05 5.63
CA PHE A 386 -13.61 -9.80 6.59
C PHE A 386 -14.74 -10.60 5.94
N ALA A 387 -15.09 -10.33 4.67
CA ALA A 387 -16.20 -10.97 3.96
C ALA A 387 -16.23 -12.52 4.02
N PRO A 388 -15.09 -13.25 4.04
CA PRO A 388 -15.10 -14.72 4.19
C PRO A 388 -15.55 -15.23 5.57
N PHE A 389 -15.67 -14.35 6.56
CA PHE A 389 -15.94 -14.69 7.97
C PHE A 389 -17.20 -14.00 8.51
N GLY A 390 -17.73 -13.00 7.81
CA GLY A 390 -18.82 -12.20 8.32
C GLY A 390 -19.10 -10.92 7.54
N LYS A 391 -19.67 -9.94 8.25
CA LYS A 391 -20.01 -8.59 7.77
C LYS A 391 -19.48 -7.54 8.74
N VAL A 392 -19.11 -6.38 8.20
CA VAL A 392 -18.74 -5.20 8.99
C VAL A 392 -19.91 -4.21 8.99
N ILE A 393 -20.31 -3.76 10.17
CA ILE A 393 -21.37 -2.77 10.38
C ILE A 393 -20.73 -1.41 10.63
N MET A 394 -20.81 -0.53 9.63
CA MET A 394 -20.30 0.83 9.74
C MET A 394 -21.00 1.79 8.78
N ALA A 395 -20.97 3.08 9.10
CA ALA A 395 -21.33 4.13 8.16
C ALA A 395 -20.16 4.47 7.23
N TYR A 396 -20.47 5.02 6.06
CA TYR A 396 -19.48 5.49 5.10
C TYR A 396 -19.46 7.02 5.09
N SER A 397 -18.26 7.60 5.17
CA SER A 397 -18.07 9.05 5.17
C SER A 397 -18.32 9.68 3.80
N ASP A 398 -18.00 8.94 2.73
CA ASP A 398 -18.20 9.34 1.35
C ASP A 398 -19.31 8.49 0.72
N LEU A 399 -20.45 9.12 0.42
CA LEU A 399 -21.61 8.45 -0.14
C LEU A 399 -21.40 7.97 -1.57
N ASP A 400 -20.44 8.54 -2.31
CA ASP A 400 -20.05 8.08 -3.64
C ASP A 400 -19.13 6.86 -3.59
N ALA A 401 -18.60 6.52 -2.41
CA ALA A 401 -17.73 5.36 -2.16
C ALA A 401 -18.42 4.28 -1.31
N VAL A 402 -19.75 4.20 -1.38
CA VAL A 402 -20.50 3.12 -0.76
C VAL A 402 -20.41 1.87 -1.65
N PRO A 403 -20.13 0.67 -1.10
CA PRO A 403 -20.09 -0.56 -1.88
C PRO A 403 -21.37 -0.80 -2.67
N ARG A 404 -21.21 -1.35 -3.89
CA ARG A 404 -22.37 -1.71 -4.72
C ARG A 404 -23.28 -2.68 -3.98
N GLY A 405 -24.58 -2.47 -4.08
CA GLY A 405 -25.60 -3.28 -3.40
C GLY A 405 -26.09 -2.71 -2.07
N VAL A 406 -25.33 -1.81 -1.43
CA VAL A 406 -25.80 -1.12 -0.22
C VAL A 406 -26.71 0.03 -0.63
N ARG A 407 -28.01 -0.10 -0.32
CA ARG A 407 -28.96 1.00 -0.52
C ARG A 407 -28.74 2.06 0.56
N VAL A 408 -28.62 3.32 0.14
CA VAL A 408 -28.54 4.47 1.04
C VAL A 408 -29.70 5.43 0.77
N THR A 409 -30.34 5.92 1.83
CA THR A 409 -31.39 6.95 1.73
C THR A 409 -31.17 8.04 2.77
N GLN A 410 -31.51 9.28 2.41
CA GLN A 410 -31.66 10.35 3.39
C GLN A 410 -32.86 10.06 4.31
N ALA A 411 -32.73 10.42 5.58
CA ALA A 411 -33.74 10.26 6.63
C ALA A 411 -33.75 11.50 7.55
N ASN A 412 -34.72 11.57 8.46
CA ASN A 412 -34.85 12.64 9.47
C ASN A 412 -34.76 14.05 8.86
N ASN A 413 -35.54 14.31 7.83
CA ASN A 413 -35.56 15.59 7.10
C ASN A 413 -34.16 16.04 6.62
N GLY A 414 -33.29 15.09 6.23
CA GLY A 414 -31.95 15.36 5.70
C GLY A 414 -30.84 15.39 6.75
N THR A 415 -31.13 15.07 8.01
CA THR A 415 -30.12 15.05 9.10
C THR A 415 -29.47 13.69 9.31
N ALA A 416 -29.90 12.65 8.57
CA ALA A 416 -29.35 11.31 8.69
C ALA A 416 -29.24 10.59 7.35
N SER A 417 -28.18 9.81 7.18
CA SER A 417 -28.05 8.83 6.10
C SER A 417 -28.32 7.44 6.65
N LYS A 418 -29.28 6.73 6.06
CA LYS A 418 -29.60 5.34 6.42
C LYS A 418 -28.91 4.38 5.44
N PHE A 419 -27.98 3.58 5.96
CA PHE A 419 -27.36 2.46 5.25
C PHE A 419 -28.19 1.20 5.52
N HIS A 420 -28.91 0.73 4.50
CA HIS A 420 -29.93 -0.30 4.71
C HIS A 420 -29.30 -1.70 4.78
N LYS A 421 -29.68 -2.46 5.81
CA LYS A 421 -29.46 -3.92 5.88
C LYS A 421 -28.00 -4.33 5.65
N LEU A 422 -27.06 -3.69 6.35
CA LEU A 422 -25.64 -4.05 6.28
C LEU A 422 -25.37 -5.50 6.72
N SER A 423 -26.23 -6.04 7.58
CA SER A 423 -26.35 -7.48 7.84
C SER A 423 -27.82 -7.84 8.14
N LEU A 424 -28.17 -9.11 7.96
CA LEU A 424 -29.42 -9.72 8.41
C LEU A 424 -29.11 -10.67 9.56
N LEU A 425 -30.08 -10.90 10.44
CA LEU A 425 -29.97 -11.93 11.48
C LEU A 425 -30.45 -13.27 10.93
N GLU A 426 -29.69 -14.32 11.23
CA GLU A 426 -29.91 -15.67 10.76
C GLU A 426 -29.94 -16.64 11.94
N SER A 427 -30.83 -17.62 11.85
CA SER A 427 -31.00 -18.64 12.87
C SER A 427 -31.49 -19.94 12.23
N SER A 428 -30.90 -21.05 12.65
CA SER A 428 -31.24 -22.42 12.21
C SER A 428 -31.51 -23.37 13.38
N TYR A 429 -31.79 -22.83 14.57
CA TYR A 429 -32.14 -23.64 15.73
C TYR A 429 -33.40 -24.49 15.45
N PRO A 430 -33.48 -25.71 16.01
CA PRO A 430 -34.68 -26.52 15.93
C PRO A 430 -35.90 -25.78 16.49
N LEU A 431 -37.08 -25.93 15.87
CA LEU A 431 -38.32 -25.22 16.26
C LEU A 431 -38.74 -25.42 17.73
N LYS A 432 -38.29 -26.50 18.37
CA LYS A 432 -38.62 -26.84 19.78
C LYS A 432 -37.49 -26.52 20.77
N SER A 433 -36.43 -25.86 20.30
CA SER A 433 -35.28 -25.46 21.15
C SER A 433 -35.65 -24.41 22.19
N GLY A 434 -36.69 -23.61 21.93
CA GLY A 434 -36.98 -22.43 22.74
C GLY A 434 -36.10 -21.22 22.40
N ALA A 435 -35.26 -21.31 21.36
CA ALA A 435 -34.36 -20.24 20.97
C ALA A 435 -35.12 -18.97 20.53
N SER A 436 -34.57 -17.82 20.90
CA SER A 436 -35.12 -16.50 20.54
C SER A 436 -34.01 -15.51 20.21
N THR A 437 -34.28 -14.59 19.30
CA THR A 437 -33.35 -13.50 19.00
C THR A 437 -33.37 -12.49 20.15
N GLY A 438 -32.20 -12.25 20.73
CA GLY A 438 -32.01 -11.33 21.84
C GLY A 438 -30.95 -10.28 21.54
N ILE A 439 -30.87 -9.29 22.43
CA ILE A 439 -29.74 -8.36 22.52
C ILE A 439 -29.22 -8.44 23.95
N SER A 440 -27.97 -8.86 24.08
CA SER A 440 -27.23 -8.95 25.33
C SER A 440 -26.17 -7.86 25.39
N VAL A 441 -25.66 -7.53 26.57
CA VAL A 441 -24.56 -6.57 26.75
C VAL A 441 -23.36 -7.28 27.35
N TYR A 442 -22.21 -7.17 26.70
CA TYR A 442 -20.94 -7.65 27.20
C TYR A 442 -20.08 -6.48 27.63
N ARG A 443 -19.60 -6.50 28.88
CA ARG A 443 -18.56 -5.59 29.38
C ARG A 443 -17.22 -6.33 29.36
N CYS A 444 -16.39 -6.02 28.37
CA CYS A 444 -15.15 -6.72 28.11
C CYS A 444 -13.96 -5.95 28.69
N ASN A 445 -13.12 -6.61 29.49
CA ASN A 445 -11.88 -6.04 30.01
C ASN A 445 -10.74 -6.20 29.00
N PRO A 446 -9.79 -5.25 28.96
CA PRO A 446 -8.70 -5.28 27.99
C PRO A 446 -7.78 -6.48 28.19
N ILE A 447 -7.30 -7.03 27.08
CA ILE A 447 -6.22 -8.02 27.10
C ILE A 447 -4.88 -7.33 27.42
N GLU A 448 -3.98 -8.06 28.06
CA GLU A 448 -2.62 -7.59 28.33
C GLU A 448 -1.76 -7.67 27.06
N LEU A 449 -1.91 -6.68 26.18
CA LEU A 449 -1.16 -6.59 24.94
C LEU A 449 -0.79 -5.14 24.61
N ALA A 450 0.51 -4.86 24.64
CA ALA A 450 1.04 -3.55 24.25
C ALA A 450 1.20 -3.44 22.72
N PRO A 451 1.17 -2.22 22.15
CA PRO A 451 1.53 -1.98 20.76
C PRO A 451 2.91 -2.56 20.41
N GLY A 452 3.03 -3.23 19.27
CA GLY A 452 4.25 -3.96 18.89
C GLY A 452 4.45 -5.31 19.61
N GLY A 453 3.56 -5.66 20.53
CA GLY A 453 3.58 -6.93 21.25
C GLY A 453 2.99 -8.09 20.46
N GLN A 454 3.10 -9.29 21.05
CA GLN A 454 2.49 -10.52 20.54
C GLN A 454 1.61 -11.15 21.61
N TRP A 455 0.51 -11.76 21.20
CA TRP A 455 -0.44 -12.39 22.11
C TRP A 455 -0.86 -13.77 21.63
N GLU A 456 -0.87 -14.76 22.53
CA GLU A 456 -1.19 -16.15 22.21
C GLU A 456 -2.70 -16.37 22.14
N VAL A 457 -3.16 -16.96 21.04
CA VAL A 457 -4.55 -17.41 20.88
C VAL A 457 -4.65 -18.82 21.45
N LYS A 458 -5.40 -18.97 22.55
CA LYS A 458 -5.51 -20.24 23.28
C LYS A 458 -6.86 -20.92 23.14
N VAL A 459 -7.90 -20.14 22.82
CA VAL A 459 -9.28 -20.60 22.73
C VAL A 459 -9.92 -20.03 21.48
N LEU A 460 -10.80 -20.81 20.86
CA LEU A 460 -11.72 -20.33 19.84
C LEU A 460 -13.12 -20.86 20.16
N GLU A 461 -14.14 -20.09 19.83
CA GLU A 461 -15.53 -20.45 19.97
C GLU A 461 -16.29 -20.26 18.65
N ARG A 462 -17.40 -20.96 18.48
CA ARG A 462 -18.32 -20.76 17.34
C ARG A 462 -19.76 -20.93 17.78
N HIS A 463 -20.67 -20.33 17.00
CA HIS A 463 -22.11 -20.42 17.18
C HIS A 463 -22.72 -21.16 15.96
N PRO A 464 -23.04 -22.46 16.07
CA PRO A 464 -23.41 -23.30 14.91
C PRO A 464 -24.77 -22.97 14.28
N PHE A 465 -25.68 -22.34 15.03
CA PHE A 465 -27.07 -22.15 14.63
C PHE A 465 -27.49 -20.69 14.47
N THR A 466 -26.58 -19.73 14.61
CA THR A 466 -26.88 -18.30 14.42
C THR A 466 -25.65 -17.54 13.98
N ASN A 467 -25.86 -16.44 13.28
CA ASN A 467 -24.85 -15.42 13.14
C ASN A 467 -24.86 -14.52 14.38
N GLN A 468 -23.70 -14.00 14.77
CA GLN A 468 -23.55 -13.26 16.01
C GLN A 468 -22.94 -11.90 15.73
N GLY A 469 -23.64 -10.85 16.17
CA GLY A 469 -23.24 -9.46 15.98
C GLY A 469 -22.70 -8.81 17.24
N PHE A 470 -21.56 -8.14 17.17
CA PHE A 470 -21.03 -7.29 18.24
C PHE A 470 -20.93 -5.84 17.76
N ILE A 471 -21.66 -4.95 18.44
CA ILE A 471 -21.68 -3.52 18.14
C ILE A 471 -21.13 -2.75 19.33
N PRO A 472 -19.99 -2.04 19.20
CA PRO A 472 -19.46 -1.21 20.27
C PRO A 472 -20.48 -0.18 20.73
N MET A 473 -20.63 -0.04 22.06
CA MET A 473 -21.49 0.95 22.66
C MET A 473 -20.72 2.25 22.92
N GLY A 474 -21.43 3.39 22.80
CA GLY A 474 -20.85 4.72 22.97
C GLY A 474 -20.49 5.07 24.42
N ARG A 475 -19.79 6.20 24.58
CA ARG A 475 -19.40 6.74 25.89
C ARG A 475 -20.58 7.31 26.69
N GLY A 476 -20.44 7.32 28.02
CA GLY A 476 -21.41 7.88 28.97
C GLY A 476 -21.56 9.41 28.96
N ALA A 477 -22.58 9.88 29.69
CA ALA A 477 -23.16 11.23 29.58
C ALA A 477 -22.41 12.36 30.30
N LYS A 478 -21.40 12.05 31.12
CA LYS A 478 -20.68 13.06 31.93
C LYS A 478 -20.05 14.17 31.08
N LEU A 479 -19.76 13.91 29.81
CA LEU A 479 -19.24 14.92 28.90
C LEU A 479 -20.23 16.07 28.59
N LEU A 480 -21.52 15.86 28.87
CA LEU A 480 -22.56 16.90 28.74
C LEU A 480 -22.96 17.50 30.09
N GLY A 481 -22.35 17.08 31.20
CA GLY A 481 -22.72 17.53 32.55
C GLY A 481 -24.15 17.17 32.97
N LEU A 482 -24.78 16.22 32.25
CA LEU A 482 -26.11 15.71 32.57
C LEU A 482 -25.98 14.61 33.64
N GLY A 483 -26.85 14.62 34.66
CA GLY A 483 -27.00 13.49 35.58
C GLY A 483 -27.70 12.29 34.91
N GLY A 484 -27.48 11.08 35.42
CA GLY A 484 -27.90 9.82 34.78
C GLY A 484 -26.82 9.19 33.89
N ALA A 485 -26.94 7.89 33.63
CA ALA A 485 -25.99 7.06 32.87
C ALA A 485 -24.65 6.81 33.58
N GLU A 486 -24.68 6.71 34.91
CA GLU A 486 -23.54 6.38 35.78
C GLU A 486 -22.95 4.99 35.49
N ASP A 487 -23.77 4.08 34.98
CA ASP A 487 -23.34 2.72 34.61
C ASP A 487 -22.60 2.66 33.28
N ALA A 488 -22.72 3.68 32.42
CA ALA A 488 -22.07 3.73 31.12
C ALA A 488 -20.58 4.11 31.25
N LEU A 489 -19.73 3.50 30.43
CA LEU A 489 -18.29 3.76 30.47
C LEU A 489 -17.97 5.22 30.11
N GLU A 490 -17.27 5.93 31.00
CA GLU A 490 -16.81 7.30 30.74
C GLU A 490 -15.73 7.34 29.64
N THR A 491 -14.86 6.33 29.61
CA THR A 491 -13.69 6.22 28.72
C THR A 491 -13.60 4.82 28.10
N PRO A 492 -14.56 4.45 27.21
CA PRO A 492 -14.52 3.15 26.55
C PRO A 492 -13.28 3.03 25.65
N GLY A 493 -12.80 1.80 25.48
CA GLY A 493 -11.71 1.48 24.56
C GLY A 493 -11.99 1.91 23.12
N LEU A 494 -10.92 2.15 22.36
CA LEU A 494 -11.00 2.68 21.00
C LEU A 494 -10.91 1.60 19.92
N ALA A 495 -10.41 0.41 20.28
CA ALA A 495 -10.20 -0.67 19.35
C ALA A 495 -10.30 -2.05 20.03
N TYR A 496 -10.56 -3.07 19.23
CA TYR A 496 -10.64 -4.46 19.66
C TYR A 496 -10.12 -5.39 18.57
N LEU A 497 -9.67 -6.57 18.97
CA LEU A 497 -9.23 -7.62 18.06
C LEU A 497 -10.39 -8.53 17.67
N VAL A 498 -10.43 -8.84 16.38
CA VAL A 498 -11.33 -9.79 15.76
C VAL A 498 -10.47 -10.90 15.18
N ILE A 499 -10.45 -12.06 15.84
CA ILE A 499 -9.64 -13.21 15.41
C ILE A 499 -10.61 -14.28 14.95
N VAL A 500 -10.43 -14.76 13.73
CA VAL A 500 -11.38 -15.67 13.06
C VAL A 500 -10.65 -16.79 12.33
N ALA A 501 -11.27 -17.95 12.23
CA ALA A 501 -10.83 -19.09 11.43
C ALA A 501 -12.04 -19.80 10.81
N LYS A 502 -11.83 -20.46 9.67
CA LYS A 502 -12.83 -21.31 9.02
C LYS A 502 -12.87 -22.70 9.67
N ASN A 503 -13.94 -23.44 9.39
CA ASN A 503 -14.01 -24.87 9.72
C ASN A 503 -13.03 -25.68 8.86
N GLY A 504 -12.29 -26.58 9.49
CA GLY A 504 -11.51 -27.62 8.86
C GLY A 504 -12.35 -28.85 8.52
N GLU A 505 -11.73 -29.82 7.84
CA GLU A 505 -12.38 -31.07 7.44
C GLU A 505 -12.81 -31.94 8.63
N ASP A 506 -12.20 -31.74 9.80
CA ASP A 506 -12.49 -32.42 11.06
C ASP A 506 -13.53 -31.70 11.94
N ASP A 507 -14.19 -30.68 11.37
CA ASP A 507 -15.16 -29.82 12.06
C ASP A 507 -14.56 -29.00 13.24
N LYS A 508 -13.23 -28.86 13.27
CA LYS A 508 -12.48 -27.98 14.19
C LYS A 508 -11.97 -26.72 13.47
N PRO A 509 -11.36 -25.74 14.15
CA PRO A 509 -10.78 -24.59 13.47
C PRO A 509 -9.62 -24.98 12.53
N ASP A 510 -9.69 -24.57 11.26
CA ASP A 510 -8.52 -24.60 10.36
C ASP A 510 -7.63 -23.40 10.66
N LEU A 511 -6.62 -23.62 11.50
CA LEU A 511 -5.70 -22.56 11.95
C LEU A 511 -4.89 -21.91 10.80
N LYS A 512 -4.75 -22.56 9.63
CA LYS A 512 -4.10 -21.93 8.46
C LYS A 512 -4.93 -20.78 7.89
N THR A 513 -6.24 -20.84 8.08
CA THR A 513 -7.18 -19.79 7.67
C THR A 513 -7.31 -18.69 8.70
N MET A 514 -6.61 -18.79 9.84
CA MET A 514 -6.76 -17.83 10.92
C MET A 514 -6.30 -16.43 10.48
N ARG A 515 -7.14 -15.43 10.75
CA ARG A 515 -6.86 -14.02 10.50
C ARG A 515 -7.14 -13.22 11.77
N ALA A 516 -6.38 -12.14 11.95
CA ALA A 516 -6.59 -11.20 13.03
C ALA A 516 -6.79 -9.80 12.46
N TYR A 517 -7.85 -9.13 12.90
CA TYR A 517 -8.17 -7.77 12.51
C TYR A 517 -8.24 -6.84 13.72
N ILE A 518 -7.85 -5.59 13.52
CA ILE A 518 -8.06 -4.49 14.47
C ILE A 518 -9.29 -3.73 14.00
N ALA A 519 -10.37 -3.85 14.74
CA ALA A 519 -11.60 -3.10 14.55
C ALA A 519 -11.59 -1.86 15.46
N SER A 520 -12.06 -0.72 14.95
CA SER A 520 -12.26 0.47 15.77
C SER A 520 -13.61 0.46 16.49
N GLY A 521 -13.77 1.28 17.53
CA GLY A 521 -15.07 1.49 18.19
C GLY A 521 -16.17 2.06 17.27
N GLY A 522 -15.84 2.50 16.05
CA GLY A 522 -16.80 2.90 15.03
C GLY A 522 -17.28 1.77 14.11
N GLN A 523 -16.76 0.55 14.29
CA GLN A 523 -17.08 -0.62 13.49
C GLN A 523 -17.69 -1.69 14.39
N GLY A 524 -18.89 -2.16 14.03
CA GLY A 524 -19.42 -3.42 14.52
C GLY A 524 -19.07 -4.56 13.57
N ILE A 525 -19.19 -5.78 14.04
CA ILE A 525 -19.02 -6.99 13.23
C ILE A 525 -20.21 -7.91 13.41
N VAL A 526 -20.48 -8.73 12.40
CA VAL A 526 -21.38 -9.88 12.47
C VAL A 526 -20.63 -11.08 11.91
N TYR A 527 -20.31 -12.07 12.75
CA TYR A 527 -19.74 -13.34 12.29
C TYR A 527 -20.78 -14.13 11.52
N ASP A 528 -20.40 -14.74 10.40
CA ASP A 528 -21.28 -15.70 9.73
C ASP A 528 -21.48 -16.94 10.61
N THR A 529 -22.62 -17.62 10.45
CA THR A 529 -22.98 -18.80 11.25
C THR A 529 -21.88 -19.88 11.19
N GLY A 530 -21.48 -20.39 12.35
CA GLY A 530 -20.49 -21.48 12.47
C GLY A 530 -19.03 -21.08 12.20
N ILE A 531 -18.71 -19.80 12.09
CA ILE A 531 -17.32 -19.32 12.01
C ILE A 531 -16.66 -19.37 13.39
N TRP A 532 -15.48 -19.99 13.46
CA TRP A 532 -14.65 -19.95 14.66
C TRP A 532 -14.07 -18.57 14.87
N HIS A 533 -14.14 -18.08 16.09
CA HIS A 533 -13.58 -16.79 16.47
C HIS A 533 -13.08 -16.81 17.91
N HIS A 534 -12.17 -15.89 18.23
CA HIS A 534 -11.77 -15.68 19.61
C HIS A 534 -12.86 -14.88 20.34
N PRO A 535 -13.15 -15.15 21.63
CA PRO A 535 -13.96 -14.28 22.49
C PRO A 535 -13.53 -12.80 22.42
N MET A 536 -14.39 -11.87 22.83
CA MET A 536 -14.06 -10.44 22.70
C MET A 536 -12.73 -10.04 23.36
N ALA A 537 -11.79 -9.54 22.56
CA ALA A 537 -10.46 -9.14 22.97
C ALA A 537 -10.26 -7.64 22.76
N VAL A 538 -10.58 -6.84 23.78
CA VAL A 538 -10.51 -5.37 23.68
C VAL A 538 -9.11 -4.86 23.98
N LEU A 539 -8.75 -3.74 23.36
CA LEU A 539 -7.43 -3.13 23.51
C LEU A 539 -7.52 -1.90 24.41
N GLU A 540 -6.43 -1.64 25.14
CA GLU A 540 -6.22 -0.47 26.00
C GLU A 540 -7.13 -0.38 27.24
N THR A 541 -8.43 -0.18 27.05
CA THR A 541 -9.41 -0.02 28.13
C THR A 541 -10.68 -0.83 27.89
N THR A 542 -11.50 -0.97 28.95
CA THR A 542 -12.77 -1.71 28.92
C THR A 542 -13.71 -1.17 27.84
N MET A 543 -14.46 -2.06 27.17
CA MET A 543 -15.51 -1.70 26.21
C MET A 543 -16.80 -2.47 26.48
N ASP A 544 -17.93 -1.80 26.25
CA ASP A 544 -19.25 -2.45 26.24
C ASP A 544 -19.67 -2.73 24.79
N PHE A 545 -20.23 -3.92 24.54
CA PHE A 545 -20.78 -4.32 23.25
C PHE A 545 -22.24 -4.74 23.41
N ALA A 546 -23.09 -4.28 22.50
CA ALA A 546 -24.36 -4.95 22.24
C ALA A 546 -24.07 -6.21 21.41
N CYS A 547 -24.34 -7.38 21.99
CA CYS A 547 -24.32 -8.66 21.30
C CYS A 547 -25.73 -8.98 20.79
N ILE A 548 -25.87 -9.30 19.51
CA ILE A 548 -27.13 -9.67 18.88
C ILE A 548 -26.99 -11.08 18.30
N GLU A 549 -27.83 -12.00 18.77
CA GLU A 549 -27.82 -13.40 18.35
C GLU A 549 -29.17 -14.07 18.65
N THR A 550 -29.40 -15.23 18.03
CA THR A 550 -30.45 -16.15 18.49
C THR A 550 -29.85 -17.19 19.42
N GLN A 551 -30.43 -17.35 20.61
CA GLN A 551 -29.96 -18.28 21.62
C GLN A 551 -31.12 -18.91 22.41
N ILE A 552 -30.89 -20.07 23.00
CA ILE A 552 -31.77 -20.67 24.00
C ILE A 552 -31.63 -19.91 25.34
N GLY A 553 -30.41 -19.50 25.68
CA GLY A 553 -30.13 -18.59 26.80
C GLY A 553 -30.03 -19.28 28.16
N ASN A 554 -29.65 -20.56 28.18
CA ASN A 554 -29.50 -21.39 29.37
C ASN A 554 -28.18 -22.19 29.38
N GLU A 555 -27.14 -21.66 28.76
CA GLU A 555 -25.80 -22.29 28.63
C GLU A 555 -25.83 -23.63 27.88
N ASP A 556 -26.78 -23.80 26.96
CA ASP A 556 -26.85 -24.99 26.12
C ASP A 556 -25.63 -25.06 25.19
N SER A 557 -25.06 -26.25 25.02
CA SER A 557 -23.97 -26.49 24.05
C SER A 557 -24.33 -26.15 22.61
N ALA A 558 -25.63 -26.07 22.28
CA ALA A 558 -26.11 -25.58 21.00
C ALA A 558 -25.90 -24.07 20.81
N ASP A 559 -25.85 -23.30 21.91
CA ASP A 559 -25.65 -21.86 21.85
C ASP A 559 -24.19 -21.51 21.51
N CYS A 560 -23.21 -22.23 22.07
CA CYS A 560 -21.79 -21.98 21.84
C CYS A 560 -20.95 -23.26 21.97
N GLU A 561 -20.08 -23.49 20.98
CA GLU A 561 -19.05 -24.52 21.01
C GLU A 561 -17.68 -23.88 21.27
N ILE A 562 -16.96 -24.34 22.28
CA ILE A 562 -15.64 -23.82 22.67
C ILE A 562 -14.59 -24.91 22.48
N VAL A 563 -13.47 -24.53 21.88
CA VAL A 563 -12.29 -25.39 21.72
C VAL A 563 -11.06 -24.70 22.31
N ASP A 564 -10.47 -25.35 23.31
CA ASP A 564 -9.11 -25.05 23.75
C ASP A 564 -8.12 -25.58 22.71
N LEU A 565 -7.28 -24.70 22.18
CA LEU A 565 -6.23 -25.09 21.25
C LEU A 565 -5.14 -25.84 22.02
N ASP A 566 -4.69 -26.97 21.49
CA ASP A 566 -3.57 -27.67 22.09
C ASP A 566 -2.25 -26.94 21.77
N GLY A 567 -1.50 -26.57 22.82
CA GLY A 567 -0.23 -25.86 22.67
C GLY A 567 0.93 -26.77 22.24
N VAL A 568 0.65 -27.97 21.71
CA VAL A 568 1.65 -29.02 21.48
C VAL A 568 2.70 -28.58 20.47
N GLN A 569 2.30 -27.82 19.45
CA GLN A 569 3.19 -27.20 18.47
C GLN A 569 3.44 -25.70 18.75
N GLY A 570 3.01 -25.22 19.92
CA GLY A 570 2.96 -23.82 20.29
C GLY A 570 1.71 -23.10 19.78
N TYR A 571 1.22 -22.16 20.57
CA TYR A 571 0.06 -21.34 20.20
C TYR A 571 0.38 -20.42 19.03
N HIS A 572 -0.62 -20.20 18.17
CA HIS A 572 -0.56 -19.10 17.23
C HIS A 572 -0.51 -17.79 18.00
N ARG A 573 0.31 -16.85 17.51
CA ARG A 573 0.44 -15.52 18.10
C ARG A 573 -0.08 -14.46 17.16
N VAL A 574 -0.87 -13.53 17.68
CA VAL A 574 -1.26 -12.32 16.97
C VAL A 574 -0.25 -11.22 17.29
N ALA A 575 0.38 -10.67 16.26
CA ALA A 575 1.28 -9.52 16.39
C ALA A 575 0.51 -8.22 16.18
N LEU A 576 0.51 -7.35 17.19
CA LEU A 576 -0.01 -6.00 17.06
C LEU A 576 1.02 -5.12 16.35
N PRO A 577 0.62 -4.26 15.40
CA PRO A 577 1.53 -3.26 14.86
C PRO A 577 2.00 -2.33 15.99
N ALA A 578 3.24 -1.87 15.91
CA ALA A 578 3.69 -0.76 16.74
C ALA A 578 2.92 0.49 16.29
N PHE A 579 1.95 0.95 17.08
CA PHE A 579 1.35 2.25 16.81
C PHE A 579 2.45 3.29 16.98
N ARG A 580 2.77 4.04 15.92
CA ARG A 580 3.46 5.30 16.13
C ARG A 580 2.51 6.13 16.99
N GLN A 581 2.93 6.54 18.19
CA GLN A 581 2.32 7.69 18.82
C GLN A 581 2.40 8.80 17.77
N THR A 582 1.27 9.11 17.13
CA THR A 582 1.16 10.33 16.35
C THR A 582 1.28 11.44 17.38
N SER A 583 2.51 11.92 17.59
CA SER A 583 2.71 13.26 18.08
C SER A 583 1.87 14.15 17.19
N CYS A 584 0.86 14.77 17.77
CA CYS A 584 0.03 15.77 17.13
C CYS A 584 0.93 16.72 16.31
N GLY A 585 0.84 16.67 14.98
CA GLY A 585 1.61 17.55 14.10
C GLY A 585 2.19 16.86 12.86
N THR A 586 1.71 17.31 11.70
CA THR A 586 2.27 17.14 10.35
C THR A 586 2.24 15.72 9.76
N ASP A 587 1.11 15.40 9.15
CA ASP A 587 1.15 14.81 7.81
C ASP A 587 1.97 15.75 6.93
N ILE A 588 3.16 15.32 6.52
CA ILE A 588 3.99 16.07 5.59
C ILE A 588 3.50 15.69 4.19
N ASN A 589 3.00 16.71 3.49
CA ASN A 589 2.57 16.70 2.10
C ASN A 589 3.59 16.06 1.14
#